data_AF-A0A961B0Y2-F1
#
_entry.id   AF-A0A961B0Y2-F1
#
_cell.length_a   1.000
_cell.length_b   1.000
_cell.length_c   1.000
_cell.angle_alpha   90.00
_cell.angle_beta   90.00
_cell.angle_gamma   90.00
#
_symmetry.space_group_name_H-M   'P 1'
#
loop_
_entity.id
_entity.type
_entity.pdbx_description
1 polymer ?
#
loop_
_entity_poly.entity_id
_entity_poly.type
_entity_poly.pdbx_seq_one_letter_code
_entity_poly.pdbx_strand_id
1 'polypeptide(L)'
;MKRKTILCFGDSNTWGFIPGTDCERYAPEVRWPGVMGAALGDGFRVVEEAQNGRMTAWDDPCEPFVNKCGAVHLPVVLESQKPIDLAILMLGTNDLKNHMAHNAIAIADGMGALVDIVLASDAGPGKAAPRVLVVSPVPVSAEGKCPFGRLFDHAASLSRELAALYREVADDRGAAFLEAGAHASCPATDCIHIDDTGHAAIGRAMADAVREILG
;
A
#
# COMPACT_ATOMS: atom_id res chain seq x y z
N MET A 1 13.20 25.39 5.98
CA MET A 1 12.50 24.41 6.85
C MET A 1 13.03 23.02 6.52
N LYS A 2 13.15 22.11 7.50
CA LYS A 2 13.56 20.74 7.22
C LYS A 2 12.39 20.02 6.53
N ARG A 3 12.67 19.37 5.40
CA ARG A 3 11.68 18.61 4.61
C ARG A 3 11.20 17.38 5.39
N LYS A 4 9.88 17.17 5.46
CA LYS A 4 9.28 15.98 6.10
C LYS A 4 9.35 14.78 5.15
N THR A 5 9.80 13.63 5.63
CA THR A 5 9.91 12.40 4.83
C THR A 5 8.65 11.56 4.96
N ILE A 6 8.11 11.11 3.83
CA ILE A 6 6.99 10.18 3.73
C ILE A 6 7.49 8.91 3.05
N LEU A 7 7.34 7.78 3.73
CA LEU A 7 7.59 6.46 3.18
C LEU A 7 6.30 5.91 2.59
N CYS A 8 6.29 5.56 1.30
CA CYS A 8 5.20 4.86 0.64
C CYS A 8 5.59 3.39 0.48
N PHE A 9 5.10 2.53 1.39
CA PHE A 9 5.41 1.11 1.42
C PHE A 9 4.25 0.30 0.85
N GLY A 10 4.47 -0.40 -0.27
CA GLY A 10 3.38 -1.11 -0.94
C GLY A 10 3.80 -2.12 -2.00
N ASP A 11 2.83 -2.54 -2.80
CA ASP A 11 2.95 -3.55 -3.84
C ASP A 11 3.03 -2.93 -5.26
N SER A 12 2.57 -3.66 -6.29
CA SER A 12 2.53 -3.20 -7.68
C SER A 12 1.70 -1.94 -7.89
N ASN A 13 0.66 -1.72 -7.08
CA ASN A 13 -0.16 -0.51 -7.13
C ASN A 13 0.54 0.71 -6.51
N THR A 14 1.58 0.51 -5.70
CA THR A 14 2.50 1.60 -5.30
C THR A 14 3.65 1.76 -6.28
N TRP A 15 4.12 0.65 -6.85
CA TRP A 15 5.17 0.66 -7.88
C TRP A 15 4.69 1.33 -9.17
N GLY A 16 3.40 1.29 -9.47
CA GLY A 16 2.78 1.88 -10.65
C GLY A 16 2.80 0.95 -11.84
N PHE A 17 2.33 -0.29 -11.66
CA PHE A 17 2.17 -1.25 -12.76
C PHE A 17 1.11 -0.76 -13.75
N ILE A 18 1.42 -0.79 -15.05
CA ILE A 18 0.47 -0.38 -16.10
C ILE A 18 -0.49 -1.54 -16.42
N PRO A 19 -1.82 -1.39 -16.21
CA PRO A 19 -2.79 -2.44 -16.48
C PRO A 19 -2.71 -2.98 -17.91
N GLY A 20 -2.76 -4.31 -18.06
CA GLY A 20 -2.76 -4.96 -19.38
C GLY A 20 -1.40 -4.99 -20.12
N THR A 21 -0.30 -4.67 -19.43
CA THR A 21 1.07 -4.75 -19.98
C THR A 21 1.85 -5.92 -19.38
N ASP A 22 3.00 -6.25 -19.99
CA ASP A 22 3.94 -7.24 -19.44
C ASP A 22 4.95 -6.56 -18.50
N CYS A 23 4.46 -6.13 -17.33
CA CYS A 23 5.27 -5.51 -16.26
C CYS A 23 5.90 -4.15 -16.63
N GLU A 24 5.17 -3.32 -17.38
CA GLU A 24 5.57 -1.93 -17.59
C GLU A 24 5.22 -1.05 -16.38
N ARG A 25 6.00 0.03 -16.20
CA ARG A 25 5.89 0.95 -15.08
C ARG A 25 5.46 2.33 -15.54
N TYR A 26 4.48 2.90 -14.88
CA TYR A 26 4.13 4.31 -15.02
C TYR A 26 5.31 5.22 -14.66
N ALA A 27 5.40 6.33 -15.41
CA ALA A 27 6.33 7.41 -15.13
C ALA A 27 6.09 7.99 -13.72
N PRO A 28 7.13 8.50 -13.05
CA PRO A 28 7.02 8.98 -11.66
C PRO A 28 5.87 9.92 -11.38
N GLU A 29 5.60 10.86 -12.27
CA GLU A 29 4.55 11.87 -12.18
C GLU A 29 3.12 11.34 -12.33
N VAL A 30 2.96 10.11 -12.84
CA VAL A 30 1.65 9.45 -12.98
C VAL A 30 1.32 8.63 -11.74
N ARG A 31 2.32 8.01 -11.10
CA ARG A 31 2.12 7.15 -9.94
C ARG A 31 1.58 7.94 -8.75
N TRP A 32 0.71 7.32 -7.95
CA TRP A 32 0.10 7.99 -6.80
C TRP A 32 1.11 8.61 -5.82
N PRO A 33 2.30 8.01 -5.52
CA PRO A 33 3.27 8.67 -4.65
C PRO A 33 3.85 9.94 -5.27
N GLY A 34 4.08 9.94 -6.58
CA GLY A 34 4.58 11.11 -7.32
C GLY A 34 3.53 12.21 -7.43
N VAL A 35 2.28 11.86 -7.71
CA VAL A 35 1.14 12.80 -7.70
C VAL A 35 0.97 13.43 -6.32
N MET A 36 1.02 12.62 -5.25
CA MET A 36 0.98 13.09 -3.87
C MET A 36 2.14 14.05 -3.59
N GLY A 37 3.37 13.67 -3.94
CA GLY A 37 4.57 14.50 -3.76
C GLY A 37 4.46 15.85 -4.46
N ALA A 38 3.98 15.87 -5.70
CA ALA A 38 3.76 17.10 -6.46
C ALA A 38 2.69 18.01 -5.80
N ALA A 39 1.61 17.43 -5.29
CA ALA A 39 0.57 18.17 -4.58
C ALA A 39 1.05 18.74 -3.25
N LEU A 40 1.91 18.02 -2.52
CA LEU A 40 2.48 18.46 -1.24
C LEU A 40 3.56 19.53 -1.39
N GLY A 41 4.30 19.50 -2.50
CA GLY A 41 5.38 20.45 -2.79
C GLY A 41 6.67 20.20 -2.01
N ASP A 42 7.63 21.13 -2.12
CA ASP A 42 9.02 20.97 -1.67
C ASP A 42 9.21 20.81 -0.16
N GLY A 43 8.15 21.05 0.62
CA GLY A 43 8.13 20.80 2.07
C GLY A 43 8.19 19.31 2.42
N PHE A 44 7.98 18.41 1.46
CA PHE A 44 7.92 16.96 1.67
C PHE A 44 8.86 16.19 0.74
N ARG A 45 9.41 15.07 1.23
CA ARG A 45 10.19 14.08 0.47
C ARG A 45 9.40 12.79 0.43
N VAL A 46 9.03 12.34 -0.75
CA VAL A 46 8.38 11.03 -0.92
C VAL A 46 9.45 9.98 -1.23
N VAL A 47 9.38 8.85 -0.52
CA VAL A 47 10.22 7.67 -0.73
C VAL A 47 9.30 6.54 -1.19
N GLU A 48 9.52 6.03 -2.40
CA GLU A 48 8.77 4.90 -2.94
C GLU A 48 9.49 3.59 -2.62
N GLU A 49 8.91 2.77 -1.76
CA GLU A 49 9.40 1.44 -1.41
C GLU A 49 8.35 0.41 -1.79
N ALA A 50 8.33 0.06 -3.08
CA ALA A 50 7.27 -0.72 -3.69
C ALA A 50 7.82 -1.96 -4.41
N GLN A 51 7.15 -3.09 -4.24
CA GLN A 51 7.57 -4.37 -4.82
C GLN A 51 6.36 -5.15 -5.33
N ASN A 52 6.35 -5.46 -6.62
CA ASN A 52 5.28 -6.26 -7.23
C ASN A 52 5.15 -7.61 -6.51
N GLY A 53 3.91 -7.98 -6.17
CA GLY A 53 3.62 -9.22 -5.45
C GLY A 53 3.83 -9.15 -3.93
N ARG A 54 4.29 -8.02 -3.36
CA ARG A 54 4.49 -7.89 -1.91
C ARG A 54 3.17 -8.13 -1.16
N MET A 55 3.25 -8.92 -0.10
CA MET A 55 2.17 -9.23 0.83
C MET A 55 2.40 -8.51 2.16
N THR A 56 1.44 -8.60 3.08
CA THR A 56 1.57 -8.00 4.41
C THR A 56 2.66 -8.68 5.26
N ALA A 57 2.35 -9.82 5.87
CA ALA A 57 3.23 -10.55 6.79
C ALA A 57 3.54 -11.99 6.32
N TRP A 58 3.26 -12.30 5.06
CA TRP A 58 3.35 -13.65 4.50
C TRP A 58 4.35 -13.70 3.36
N ASP A 59 5.01 -14.85 3.19
CA ASP A 59 5.84 -15.10 2.02
C ASP A 59 5.06 -15.90 0.98
N ASP A 60 5.41 -15.75 -0.30
CA ASP A 60 4.74 -16.46 -1.39
C ASP A 60 5.56 -17.71 -1.77
N PRO A 61 5.10 -18.94 -1.44
CA PRO A 61 5.84 -20.15 -1.77
C PRO A 61 5.95 -20.40 -3.28
N CYS A 62 5.13 -19.75 -4.10
CA CYS A 62 5.20 -19.82 -5.56
C CYS A 62 6.23 -18.85 -6.16
N GLU A 63 6.80 -17.92 -5.36
CA GLU A 63 7.84 -16.98 -5.79
C GLU A 63 9.16 -17.16 -4.98
N PRO A 64 9.78 -18.37 -4.98
CA PRO A 64 10.81 -18.75 -4.01
C PRO A 64 12.14 -17.99 -4.11
N PHE A 65 12.36 -17.24 -5.20
CA PHE A 65 13.61 -16.51 -5.44
C PHE A 65 13.58 -15.07 -4.93
N VAL A 66 12.40 -14.55 -4.57
CA VAL A 66 12.23 -13.18 -4.10
C VAL A 66 11.21 -13.21 -2.97
N ASN A 67 11.67 -12.96 -1.75
CA ASN A 67 10.78 -12.87 -0.59
C ASN A 67 9.72 -11.78 -0.83
N LYS A 68 8.46 -12.07 -0.50
CA LYS A 68 7.32 -11.15 -0.67
C LYS A 68 6.75 -10.65 0.65
N CYS A 69 7.30 -11.09 1.79
CA CYS A 69 6.83 -10.73 3.11
C CYS A 69 7.20 -9.28 3.46
N GLY A 70 6.21 -8.40 3.46
CA GLY A 70 6.36 -7.01 3.89
C GLY A 70 6.96 -6.88 5.29
N ALA A 71 6.56 -7.74 6.23
CA ALA A 71 7.05 -7.73 7.61
C ALA A 71 8.56 -8.06 7.73
N VAL A 72 9.13 -8.80 6.77
CA VAL A 72 10.57 -9.06 6.70
C VAL A 72 11.32 -7.85 6.12
N HIS A 73 10.77 -7.20 5.10
CA HIS A 73 11.45 -6.07 4.43
C HIS A 73 11.33 -4.75 5.20
N LEU A 74 10.20 -4.50 5.85
CA LEU A 74 9.87 -3.20 6.44
C LEU A 74 10.91 -2.72 7.47
N PRO A 75 11.45 -3.56 8.38
CA PRO A 75 12.52 -3.12 9.29
C PRO A 75 13.76 -2.56 8.57
N VAL A 76 14.20 -3.23 7.50
CA VAL A 76 15.37 -2.80 6.69
C VAL A 76 15.08 -1.47 6.00
N VAL A 77 13.86 -1.29 5.49
CA VAL A 77 13.42 -0.03 4.87
C VAL A 77 13.36 1.10 5.89
N LEU A 78 12.79 0.86 7.07
CA LEU A 78 12.73 1.84 8.16
C LEU A 78 14.14 2.29 8.58
N GLU A 79 15.08 1.36 8.72
CA GLU A 79 16.45 1.68 9.10
C GLU A 79 17.21 2.47 8.01
N SER A 80 17.05 2.09 6.74
CA SER A 80 17.74 2.75 5.63
C SER A 80 17.18 4.13 5.27
N GLN A 81 15.92 4.41 5.59
CA GLN A 81 15.23 5.64 5.18
C GLN A 81 15.06 6.68 6.32
N LYS A 82 15.41 6.34 7.57
CA LYS A 82 15.22 7.24 8.72
C LYS A 82 16.03 8.56 8.61
N PRO A 83 15.50 9.70 9.10
CA PRO A 83 14.21 9.86 9.78
C PRO A 83 13.01 9.93 8.82
N ILE A 84 11.92 9.23 9.17
CA ILE A 84 10.63 9.18 8.46
C ILE A 84 9.56 9.83 9.34
N ASP A 85 8.87 10.85 8.83
CA ASP A 85 7.80 11.54 9.56
C ASP A 85 6.48 10.76 9.49
N LEU A 86 6.20 10.11 8.34
CA LEU A 86 5.01 9.29 8.10
C LEU A 86 5.35 8.05 7.25
N ALA A 87 4.86 6.89 7.67
CA ALA A 87 4.81 5.67 6.86
C ALA A 87 3.38 5.42 6.37
N ILE A 88 3.21 5.32 5.06
CA ILE A 88 1.98 4.93 4.39
C ILE A 88 2.09 3.47 4.01
N LEU A 89 1.16 2.64 4.49
CA LEU A 89 1.14 1.20 4.28
C LEU A 89 -0.06 0.84 3.40
N MET A 90 0.18 0.47 2.13
CA MET A 90 -0.86 0.03 1.19
C MET A 90 -0.50 -1.35 0.65
N LEU A 91 -1.01 -2.38 1.32
CA LEU A 91 -0.80 -3.80 1.03
C LEU A 91 -2.09 -4.59 1.31
N GLY A 92 -2.10 -5.88 1.00
CA GLY A 92 -3.24 -6.77 1.20
C GLY A 92 -3.78 -7.37 -0.10
N THR A 93 -3.51 -6.75 -1.26
CA THR A 93 -3.96 -7.26 -2.56
C THR A 93 -3.42 -8.65 -2.82
N ASN A 94 -2.11 -8.85 -2.66
CA ASN A 94 -1.46 -10.14 -2.97
C ASN A 94 -1.78 -11.22 -1.94
N ASP A 95 -2.18 -10.85 -0.73
CA ASP A 95 -2.62 -11.77 0.31
C ASP A 95 -3.93 -12.47 -0.07
N LEU A 96 -4.67 -11.92 -1.03
CA LEU A 96 -5.90 -12.49 -1.62
C LEU A 96 -5.62 -13.56 -2.70
N LYS A 97 -4.35 -13.84 -3.03
CA LYS A 97 -4.01 -14.91 -3.97
C LYS A 97 -4.54 -16.24 -3.44
N ASN A 98 -5.20 -17.02 -4.30
CA ASN A 98 -5.96 -18.20 -3.92
C ASN A 98 -5.15 -19.29 -3.23
N HIS A 99 -3.89 -19.48 -3.62
CA HIS A 99 -3.03 -20.47 -2.99
C HIS A 99 -2.61 -20.08 -1.57
N MET A 100 -2.79 -18.83 -1.17
CA MET A 100 -2.54 -18.38 0.19
C MET A 100 -3.67 -18.80 1.14
N ALA A 101 -4.89 -18.97 0.62
CA ALA A 101 -6.07 -19.40 1.38
C ALA A 101 -6.33 -18.58 2.67
N HIS A 102 -5.95 -17.31 2.69
CA HIS A 102 -6.22 -16.40 3.80
C HIS A 102 -7.68 -15.92 3.78
N ASN A 103 -8.23 -15.67 4.97
CA ASN A 103 -9.47 -14.91 5.12
C ASN A 103 -9.14 -13.43 5.38
N ALA A 104 -10.15 -12.56 5.34
CA ALA A 104 -9.95 -11.13 5.50
C ALA A 104 -9.34 -10.74 6.87
N ILE A 105 -9.66 -11.49 7.93
CA ILE A 105 -9.10 -11.28 9.28
C ILE A 105 -7.59 -11.53 9.29
N ALA A 106 -7.13 -12.64 8.72
CA ALA A 106 -5.69 -12.95 8.64
C ALA A 106 -4.91 -11.90 7.85
N ILE A 107 -5.52 -11.31 6.82
CA ILE A 107 -4.94 -10.21 6.04
C ILE A 107 -4.87 -8.92 6.88
N ALA A 108 -5.88 -8.67 7.71
CA ALA A 108 -5.90 -7.55 8.66
C ALA A 108 -4.84 -7.71 9.77
N ASP A 109 -4.68 -8.91 10.31
CA ASP A 109 -3.63 -9.23 11.28
C ASP A 109 -2.23 -8.98 10.69
N GLY A 110 -2.03 -9.36 9.43
CA GLY A 110 -0.80 -9.06 8.71
C GLY A 110 -0.54 -7.56 8.56
N MET A 111 -1.56 -6.75 8.26
CA MET A 111 -1.45 -5.29 8.28
C MET A 111 -1.13 -4.76 9.69
N GLY A 112 -1.79 -5.29 10.72
CA GLY A 112 -1.52 -4.97 12.12
C GLY A 112 -0.05 -5.19 12.49
N ALA A 113 0.54 -6.32 12.07
CA ALA A 113 1.96 -6.59 12.27
C ALA A 113 2.87 -5.54 11.62
N LEU A 114 2.52 -5.04 10.43
CA LEU A 114 3.27 -3.96 9.79
C LEU A 114 3.17 -2.64 10.57
N VAL A 115 1.98 -2.27 11.04
CA VAL A 115 1.80 -1.09 11.88
C VAL A 115 2.63 -1.21 13.16
N ASP A 116 2.58 -2.38 13.81
CA ASP A 116 3.35 -2.66 15.04
C ASP A 116 4.87 -2.55 14.81
N ILE A 117 5.37 -3.02 13.66
CA ILE A 117 6.78 -2.85 13.26
C ILE A 117 7.15 -1.36 13.16
N VAL A 118 6.32 -0.53 12.53
CA VAL A 118 6.60 0.92 12.42
C VAL A 118 6.57 1.57 13.80
N LEU A 119 5.55 1.29 14.60
CA LEU A 119 5.35 1.90 15.93
C LEU A 119 6.42 1.48 16.95
N ALA A 120 7.00 0.28 16.80
CA ALA A 120 8.11 -0.19 17.63
C ALA A 120 9.49 0.36 17.19
N SER A 121 9.58 1.01 16.04
CA SER A 121 10.84 1.50 15.47
C SER A 121 11.31 2.83 16.08
N ASP A 122 12.61 3.12 15.93
CA ASP A 122 13.20 4.44 16.22
C ASP A 122 13.39 5.28 14.93
N ALA A 123 12.64 4.96 13.88
CA ALA A 123 12.88 5.45 12.53
C ALA A 123 12.36 6.87 12.27
N GLY A 124 11.66 7.48 13.24
CA GLY A 124 11.14 8.84 13.16
C GLY A 124 12.09 9.92 13.66
N PRO A 125 11.71 11.20 13.53
CA PRO A 125 12.48 12.31 14.06
C PRO A 125 12.73 12.17 15.56
N GLY A 126 13.97 12.43 16.00
CA GLY A 126 14.32 12.34 17.42
C GLY A 126 14.30 10.93 18.00
N LYS A 127 14.42 9.89 17.17
CA LYS A 127 14.34 8.46 17.56
C LYS A 127 12.95 8.04 18.07
N ALA A 128 11.91 8.79 17.73
CA ALA A 128 10.53 8.36 17.91
C ALA A 128 10.11 7.39 16.79
N ALA A 129 8.93 6.78 16.89
CA ALA A 129 8.33 6.08 15.76
C ALA A 129 7.75 7.08 14.73
N PRO A 130 7.78 6.76 13.43
CA PRO A 130 6.99 7.50 12.43
C PRO A 130 5.49 7.48 12.75
N ARG A 131 4.74 8.49 12.30
CA ARG A 131 3.28 8.36 12.21
C ARG A 131 2.95 7.28 11.17
N VAL A 132 1.78 6.67 11.28
CA VAL A 132 1.32 5.63 10.35
C VAL A 132 0.00 6.02 9.71
N LEU A 133 -0.09 5.84 8.40
CA LEU A 133 -1.34 5.84 7.63
C LEU A 133 -1.54 4.45 7.02
N VAL A 134 -2.55 3.75 7.52
CA VAL A 134 -3.02 2.48 6.97
C VAL A 134 -3.92 2.76 5.78
N VAL A 135 -3.69 2.08 4.66
CA VAL A 135 -4.48 2.24 3.45
C VAL A 135 -5.02 0.89 3.02
N SER A 136 -6.35 0.75 2.98
CA SER A 136 -6.94 -0.42 2.33
C SER A 136 -6.80 -0.28 0.81
N PRO A 137 -6.36 -1.33 0.09
CA PRO A 137 -6.15 -1.27 -1.35
C PRO A 137 -7.47 -1.10 -2.11
N VAL A 138 -7.38 -0.71 -3.37
CA VAL A 138 -8.55 -0.72 -4.27
C VAL A 138 -9.08 -2.16 -4.37
N PRO A 139 -10.38 -2.41 -4.15
CA PRO A 139 -10.93 -3.76 -4.24
C PRO A 139 -10.69 -4.39 -5.61
N VAL A 140 -10.41 -5.70 -5.62
CA VAL A 140 -10.26 -6.47 -6.85
C VAL A 140 -11.58 -6.42 -7.62
N SER A 141 -11.52 -6.10 -8.91
CA SER A 141 -12.72 -6.02 -9.73
C SER A 141 -13.35 -7.41 -9.89
N ALA A 142 -14.67 -7.47 -9.68
CA ALA A 142 -15.47 -8.66 -9.98
C ALA A 142 -15.92 -8.69 -11.46
N GLU A 143 -15.63 -7.63 -12.22
CA GLU A 143 -16.07 -7.45 -13.59
C GLU A 143 -15.00 -7.88 -14.58
N GLY A 144 -15.43 -8.43 -15.72
CA GLY A 144 -14.54 -8.86 -16.79
C GLY A 144 -13.92 -10.24 -16.58
N LYS A 145 -12.97 -10.58 -17.46
CA LYS A 145 -12.14 -11.77 -17.33
C LYS A 145 -10.77 -11.31 -16.88
N CYS A 146 -10.52 -11.41 -15.58
CA CYS A 146 -9.22 -11.11 -14.99
C CYS A 146 -8.12 -11.92 -15.71
N PRO A 147 -7.12 -11.28 -16.36
CA PRO A 147 -6.04 -11.98 -17.05
C PRO A 147 -5.16 -12.76 -16.06
N PHE A 148 -5.17 -12.38 -14.78
CA PHE A 148 -4.53 -13.11 -13.69
C PHE A 148 -5.30 -14.38 -13.28
N GLY A 149 -6.43 -14.67 -13.96
CA GLY A 149 -7.11 -15.96 -13.95
C GLY A 149 -7.50 -16.45 -12.57
N ARG A 150 -7.30 -17.76 -12.35
CA ARG A 150 -7.62 -18.46 -11.09
C ARG A 150 -6.80 -18.02 -9.89
N LEU A 151 -5.83 -17.13 -10.06
CA LEU A 151 -5.00 -16.66 -8.95
C LEU A 151 -5.82 -15.82 -7.96
N PHE A 152 -6.85 -15.12 -8.44
CA PHE A 152 -7.68 -14.24 -7.64
C PHE A 152 -9.18 -14.59 -7.72
N ASP A 153 -9.54 -15.84 -8.07
CA ASP A 153 -10.94 -16.28 -7.99
C ASP A 153 -11.45 -16.08 -6.56
N HIS A 154 -12.58 -15.41 -6.35
CA HIS A 154 -13.12 -15.03 -5.04
C HIS A 154 -12.43 -13.88 -4.30
N ALA A 155 -11.31 -13.35 -4.80
CA ALA A 155 -10.64 -12.20 -4.18
C ALA A 155 -11.54 -10.95 -4.11
N ALA A 156 -12.43 -10.77 -5.08
CA ALA A 156 -13.29 -9.59 -5.15
C ALA A 156 -14.21 -9.43 -3.92
N SER A 157 -14.78 -10.51 -3.37
CA SER A 157 -15.60 -10.40 -2.14
C SER A 157 -14.74 -10.10 -0.93
N LEU A 158 -13.65 -10.86 -0.73
CA LEU A 158 -12.76 -10.68 0.42
C LEU A 158 -12.08 -9.29 0.42
N SER A 159 -11.69 -8.79 -0.75
CA SER A 159 -11.03 -7.47 -0.87
C SER A 159 -11.90 -6.32 -0.36
N ARG A 160 -13.23 -6.43 -0.45
CA ARG A 160 -14.16 -5.40 0.03
C ARG A 160 -14.29 -5.40 1.56
N GLU A 161 -13.96 -6.50 2.22
CA GLU A 161 -13.97 -6.60 3.68
C GLU A 161 -12.77 -5.88 4.32
N LEU A 162 -11.67 -5.74 3.56
CA LEU A 162 -10.42 -5.18 4.08
C LEU A 162 -10.55 -3.74 4.57
N ALA A 163 -11.39 -2.91 3.95
CA ALA A 163 -11.53 -1.51 4.36
C ALA A 163 -12.06 -1.36 5.81
N ALA A 164 -13.08 -2.14 6.18
CA ALA A 164 -13.62 -2.10 7.53
C ALA A 164 -12.59 -2.63 8.54
N LEU A 165 -11.97 -3.78 8.24
CA LEU A 165 -10.99 -4.40 9.13
C LEU A 165 -9.71 -3.56 9.29
N TYR A 166 -9.23 -2.92 8.22
CA TYR A 166 -8.04 -2.08 8.29
C TYR A 166 -8.31 -0.78 9.05
N ARG A 167 -9.55 -0.28 9.03
CA ARG A 167 -9.96 0.83 9.90
C ARG A 167 -9.88 0.43 11.36
N GLU A 168 -10.41 -0.74 11.72
CA GLU A 168 -10.30 -1.27 13.09
C GLU A 168 -8.82 -1.43 13.51
N VAL A 169 -7.98 -2.00 12.64
CA VAL A 169 -6.53 -2.12 12.87
C VAL A 169 -5.87 -0.76 13.14
N ALA A 170 -6.25 0.26 12.38
CA ALA A 170 -5.71 1.61 12.53
C ALA A 170 -6.17 2.27 13.83
N ASP A 171 -7.48 2.19 14.13
CA ASP A 171 -8.09 2.77 15.33
C ASP A 171 -7.48 2.16 16.61
N ASP A 172 -7.34 0.84 16.67
CA ASP A 172 -6.75 0.11 17.81
C ASP A 172 -5.29 0.51 18.10
N ARG A 173 -4.58 1.03 17.09
CA ARG A 173 -3.16 1.40 17.16
C ARG A 173 -2.92 2.89 17.13
N GLY A 174 -3.98 3.71 17.10
CA GLY A 174 -3.88 5.17 16.97
C GLY A 174 -3.23 5.63 15.66
N ALA A 175 -3.32 4.82 14.60
CA ALA A 175 -2.89 5.16 13.26
C ALA A 175 -4.01 5.86 12.48
N ALA A 176 -3.66 6.59 11.42
CA ALA A 176 -4.64 7.14 10.49
C ALA A 176 -5.08 6.05 9.49
N PHE A 177 -6.27 6.23 8.89
CA PHE A 177 -6.82 5.31 7.90
C PHE A 177 -7.33 6.04 6.66
N LEU A 178 -7.10 5.45 5.47
CA LEU A 178 -7.69 5.88 4.20
C LEU A 178 -8.13 4.65 3.38
N GLU A 179 -9.27 4.77 2.71
CA GLU A 179 -9.79 3.73 1.81
C GLU A 179 -9.51 4.10 0.34
N ALA A 180 -8.56 3.42 -0.31
CA ALA A 180 -8.21 3.75 -1.71
C ALA A 180 -9.39 3.47 -2.67
N GLY A 181 -10.20 2.46 -2.38
CA GLY A 181 -11.40 2.11 -3.13
C GLY A 181 -12.49 3.19 -3.17
N ALA A 182 -12.45 4.18 -2.26
CA ALA A 182 -13.36 5.33 -2.30
C ALA A 182 -12.98 6.34 -3.41
N HIS A 183 -11.79 6.21 -4.01
CA HIS A 183 -11.25 7.16 -4.97
C HIS A 183 -10.95 6.55 -6.35
N ALA A 184 -10.82 5.23 -6.44
CA ALA A 184 -10.46 4.54 -7.67
C ALA A 184 -11.06 3.13 -7.73
N SER A 185 -11.07 2.57 -8.95
CA SER A 185 -11.46 1.19 -9.25
C SER A 185 -10.46 0.59 -10.23
N CYS A 186 -10.27 -0.73 -10.21
CA CYS A 186 -9.45 -1.40 -11.21
C CYS A 186 -10.23 -1.63 -12.51
N PRO A 187 -9.63 -1.44 -13.70
CA PRO A 187 -10.31 -1.66 -14.97
C PRO A 187 -10.60 -3.15 -15.16
N ALA A 188 -11.75 -3.48 -15.78
CA ALA A 188 -12.20 -4.86 -15.99
C ALA A 188 -11.26 -5.71 -16.89
N THR A 189 -10.32 -5.08 -17.59
CA THR A 189 -9.31 -5.76 -18.43
C THR A 189 -8.14 -6.33 -17.64
N ASP A 190 -7.93 -5.87 -16.40
CA ASP A 190 -6.79 -6.26 -15.55
C ASP A 190 -7.26 -6.71 -14.15
N CYS A 191 -8.31 -6.07 -13.63
CA CYS A 191 -8.99 -6.36 -12.37
C CYS A 191 -8.18 -6.10 -11.09
N ILE A 192 -6.86 -5.88 -11.18
CA ILE A 192 -5.96 -5.76 -10.02
C ILE A 192 -5.28 -4.40 -9.96
N HIS A 193 -4.78 -3.90 -11.09
CA HIS A 193 -3.95 -2.71 -11.16
C HIS A 193 -4.76 -1.45 -11.42
N ILE A 194 -4.28 -0.34 -10.86
CA ILE A 194 -4.93 0.96 -10.93
C ILE A 194 -4.50 1.66 -12.22
N ASP A 195 -5.46 2.27 -12.94
CA ASP A 195 -5.14 3.10 -14.12
C ASP A 195 -4.59 4.48 -13.73
N ASP A 196 -4.19 5.27 -14.72
CA ASP A 196 -3.63 6.60 -14.53
C ASP A 196 -4.61 7.56 -13.83
N THR A 197 -5.90 7.48 -14.14
CA THR A 197 -6.93 8.30 -13.49
C THR A 197 -7.10 7.95 -12.01
N GLY A 198 -7.06 6.66 -11.68
CA GLY A 198 -7.13 6.16 -10.32
C GLY A 198 -5.89 6.53 -9.51
N HIS A 199 -4.69 6.41 -10.10
CA HIS A 199 -3.46 6.88 -9.48
C HIS A 199 -3.50 8.38 -9.16
N ALA A 200 -4.04 9.20 -10.08
CA ALA A 200 -4.19 10.62 -9.86
C ALA A 200 -5.20 10.94 -8.74
N ALA A 201 -6.31 10.21 -8.66
CA ALA A 201 -7.32 10.38 -7.61
C ALA A 201 -6.78 9.99 -6.22
N ILE A 202 -6.14 8.82 -6.11
CA ILE A 202 -5.51 8.35 -4.87
C ILE A 202 -4.39 9.31 -4.45
N GLY A 203 -3.53 9.73 -5.37
CA GLY A 203 -2.43 10.64 -5.04
C GLY A 203 -2.90 11.97 -4.43
N ARG A 204 -4.02 12.52 -4.91
CA ARG A 204 -4.64 13.72 -4.33
C ARG A 204 -5.21 13.45 -2.93
N ALA A 205 -5.96 12.36 -2.77
CA ALA A 205 -6.52 11.97 -1.47
C ALA A 205 -5.42 11.72 -0.41
N MET A 206 -4.33 11.08 -0.82
CA MET A 206 -3.15 10.89 0.04
C MET A 206 -2.52 12.22 0.44
N ALA A 207 -2.41 13.19 -0.48
CA ALA A 207 -1.86 14.50 -0.15
C ALA A 207 -2.70 15.24 0.90
N ASP A 208 -4.03 15.15 0.82
CA ASP A 208 -4.92 15.74 1.81
C ASP A 208 -4.77 15.06 3.18
N ALA A 209 -4.78 13.72 3.22
CA ALA A 209 -4.54 12.96 4.45
C ALA A 209 -3.18 13.27 5.09
N VAL A 210 -2.12 13.39 4.28
CA VAL A 210 -0.79 13.77 4.77
C VAL A 210 -0.80 15.16 5.40
N ARG A 211 -1.50 16.14 4.81
CA ARG A 211 -1.63 17.48 5.39
C ARG A 211 -2.40 17.46 6.71
N GLU A 212 -3.40 16.60 6.85
CA GLU A 212 -4.12 16.45 8.13
C GLU A 212 -3.24 15.81 9.22
N ILE A 213 -2.41 14.84 8.86
CA ILE A 213 -1.57 14.10 9.82
C ILE A 213 -0.32 14.89 10.23
N LEU A 214 0.33 15.54 9.27
CA LEU A 214 1.63 16.18 9.45
C LEU A 214 1.58 17.72 9.39
N GLY A 215 0.48 18.32 8.94
CA GLY A 215 0.34 19.77 8.74
C GLY A 215 0.39 20.58 10.03
#